data_AF-A0A942U4D5-F1
#
_entry.id   AF-A0A942U4D5-F1
#
_cell.length_a   1.000
_cell.length_b   1.000
_cell.length_c   1.000
_cell.angle_alpha   90.00
_cell.angle_beta   90.00
_cell.angle_gamma   90.00
#
_symmetry.space_group_name_H-M   'P 1'
#
loop_
_entity.id
_entity.type
_entity.pdbx_description
1 polymer ?
#
loop_
_entity_poly.entity_id
_entity_poly.type
_entity_poly.pdbx_seq_one_letter_code
_entity_poly.pdbx_strand_id
1 'polypeptide(L)'
;MAIIDITVIPVGTGTTSVSEYVAEIHKVLQRYEDRVKYQLTPMSTLIEGDLKLLLEIVQEIHEVPFQKGLQRVCTNLRIDDRRDKEHSMERKLQSVQTKL
;
A
#
# COMPACT_ATOMS: atom_id res chain seq x y z
N MET A 1 -5.73 1.29 14.73
CA MET A 1 -5.68 0.98 13.28
C MET A 1 -4.32 1.41 12.79
N ALA A 2 -3.72 0.61 11.92
CA ALA A 2 -2.43 0.93 11.34
C ALA A 2 -2.65 1.60 9.98
N ILE A 3 -1.70 2.46 9.60
CA ILE A 3 -1.56 2.99 8.25
C ILE A 3 -0.26 2.44 7.69
N ILE A 4 -0.33 1.85 6.50
CA ILE A 4 0.83 1.37 5.78
C ILE A 4 0.98 2.17 4.49
N ASP A 5 2.19 2.69 4.27
CA ASP A 5 2.63 3.27 3.02
C ASP A 5 3.53 2.26 2.31
N ILE A 6 3.10 1.81 1.12
CA ILE A 6 3.76 0.73 0.38
C ILE A 6 4.08 1.13 -1.06
N THR A 7 5.32 0.81 -1.46
CA THR A 7 5.80 0.91 -2.83
C THR A 7 6.39 -0.44 -3.26
N VAL A 8 5.79 -1.07 -4.26
CA VAL A 8 6.29 -2.32 -4.87
C VAL A 8 7.09 -1.97 -6.12
N ILE A 9 8.35 -2.40 -6.16
CA ILE A 9 9.31 -2.08 -7.21
C ILE A 9 9.68 -3.37 -7.93
N PRO A 10 9.05 -3.67 -9.08
CA PRO A 10 9.43 -4.81 -9.90
C PRO A 10 10.84 -4.59 -10.49
N VAL A 11 11.69 -5.61 -10.47
CA VAL A 11 13.06 -5.53 -10.98
C VAL A 11 13.24 -6.51 -12.14
N GLY A 12 13.84 -6.04 -13.23
CA GLY A 12 14.10 -6.87 -14.41
C GLY A 12 12.90 -7.03 -15.35
N THR A 13 12.01 -6.02 -15.41
CA THR A 13 10.83 -5.98 -16.29
C THR A 13 11.14 -5.88 -17.78
N GLY A 14 12.39 -5.56 -18.16
CA GLY A 14 12.78 -5.28 -19.55
C GLY A 14 12.29 -3.91 -20.08
N THR A 15 11.60 -3.12 -19.25
CA THR A 15 11.07 -1.79 -19.59
C THR A 15 11.13 -0.87 -18.37
N THR A 16 11.21 0.44 -18.59
CA THR A 16 11.17 1.44 -17.51
C THR A 16 9.75 1.73 -17.01
N SER A 17 8.72 1.30 -17.74
CA SER A 17 7.32 1.47 -17.33
C SER A 17 6.89 0.40 -16.34
N VAL A 18 6.24 0.81 -15.25
CA VAL A 18 5.76 -0.09 -14.19
C VAL A 18 4.25 0.04 -13.92
N SER A 19 3.54 0.84 -14.71
CA SER A 19 2.12 1.17 -14.48
C SER A 19 1.19 -0.05 -14.50
N GLU A 20 1.48 -1.06 -15.32
CA GLU A 20 0.69 -2.31 -15.35
C GLU A 20 0.71 -3.03 -13.99
N TYR A 21 1.87 -3.15 -13.36
CA TYR A 21 2.00 -3.79 -12.05
C TYR A 21 1.25 -3.02 -10.96
N VAL A 22 1.32 -1.69 -11.01
CA VAL A 22 0.55 -0.83 -10.09
C VAL A 22 -0.95 -1.04 -10.28
N ALA A 23 -1.43 -1.14 -11.52
CA ALA A 23 -2.84 -1.39 -11.81
C ALA A 23 -3.31 -2.77 -11.29
N GLU A 24 -2.51 -3.82 -11.46
CA GLU A 24 -2.83 -5.15 -10.93
C GLU A 24 -2.85 -5.18 -9.39
N ILE A 25 -1.91 -4.49 -8.74
CA ILE A 25 -1.93 -4.30 -7.28
C ILE A 25 -3.24 -3.63 -6.83
N HIS A 26 -3.73 -2.64 -7.56
CA HIS A 26 -5.00 -1.98 -7.23
C HIS A 26 -6.22 -2.89 -7.42
N LYS A 27 -6.20 -3.80 -8.40
CA LYS A 27 -7.24 -4.85 -8.51
C LYS A 27 -7.21 -5.83 -7.34
N VAL A 28 -6.04 -6.09 -6.75
CA VAL A 28 -5.95 -6.85 -5.50
C VAL A 28 -6.66 -6.11 -4.37
N LEU A 29 -6.35 -4.82 -4.20
CA LEU A 29 -6.93 -4.00 -3.13
C LEU A 29 -8.45 -3.85 -3.22
N GLN A 30 -9.02 -3.81 -4.43
CA GLN A 30 -10.48 -3.79 -4.64
C GLN A 30 -11.20 -4.97 -3.96
N ARG A 31 -10.56 -6.14 -3.84
CA ARG A 31 -11.13 -7.32 -3.14
C ARG A 31 -11.26 -7.12 -1.61
N TYR A 32 -10.72 -6.03 -1.10
CA TYR A 32 -10.70 -5.67 0.31
C TYR A 32 -11.41 -4.34 0.59
N GLU A 33 -12.08 -3.72 -0.38
CA GLU A 33 -12.65 -2.37 -0.25
C GLU A 33 -13.66 -2.23 0.91
N ASP A 34 -14.38 -3.29 1.26
CA ASP A 34 -15.32 -3.31 2.40
C ASP A 34 -14.62 -3.41 3.78
N ARG A 35 -13.31 -3.70 3.80
CA ARG A 35 -12.55 -4.05 5.02
C ARG A 35 -11.38 -3.11 5.28
N VAL A 36 -10.82 -2.49 4.24
CA VAL A 36 -9.68 -1.58 4.35
C VAL A 36 -9.92 -0.33 3.51
N LYS A 37 -9.45 0.81 3.99
CA LYS A 37 -9.35 2.01 3.14
C LYS A 37 -8.02 1.98 2.43
N TYR A 38 -7.99 2.42 1.18
CA TYR A 38 -6.76 2.58 0.44
C TYR A 38 -6.78 3.83 -0.43
N GLN A 39 -5.60 4.38 -0.71
CA GLN A 39 -5.43 5.56 -1.53
C GLN A 39 -4.18 5.43 -2.39
N LEU A 40 -4.36 5.54 -3.71
CA LEU A 40 -3.23 5.70 -4.64
C LEU A 40 -2.66 7.11 -4.49
N THR A 41 -1.35 7.22 -4.40
CA THR A 41 -0.60 8.47 -4.51
C THR A 41 0.34 8.40 -5.70
N PRO A 42 0.95 9.51 -6.14
CA PRO A 42 1.93 9.49 -7.23
C PRO A 42 3.17 8.62 -6.96
N MET A 43 3.46 8.31 -5.69
CA MET A 43 4.72 7.64 -5.29
C MET A 43 4.52 6.30 -4.59
N SER A 44 3.30 6.01 -4.12
CA SER A 44 3.01 4.83 -3.30
C SER A 44 1.51 4.58 -3.21
N THR A 45 1.12 3.47 -2.59
CA THR A 45 -0.26 3.23 -2.16
C THR A 45 -0.33 3.22 -0.64
N LEU A 46 -1.28 3.98 -0.09
CA LEU A 46 -1.59 3.95 1.34
C LEU A 46 -2.70 2.95 1.59
N ILE A 47 -2.60 2.16 2.66
CA ILE A 47 -3.66 1.27 3.14
C ILE A 47 -3.86 1.48 4.65
N GLU A 48 -5.11 1.48 5.10
CA GLU A 48 -5.50 1.72 6.50
C GLU A 48 -6.50 0.64 6.95
N GLY A 49 -6.26 0.08 8.15
CA GLY A 49 -7.07 -1.00 8.68
C GLY A 49 -6.47 -1.70 9.90
N ASP A 50 -6.92 -2.94 10.12
CA ASP A 50 -6.33 -3.85 11.11
C ASP A 50 -4.94 -4.30 10.66
N LEU A 51 -3.94 -4.20 11.54
CA LEU A 51 -2.53 -4.46 11.18
C LEU A 51 -2.33 -5.87 10.60
N LYS A 52 -2.99 -6.89 11.15
CA LYS A 52 -2.82 -8.26 10.68
C LYS A 52 -3.33 -8.41 9.25
N LEU A 53 -4.55 -7.92 8.99
CA LEU A 53 -5.11 -7.91 7.63
C LEU A 53 -4.24 -7.10 6.66
N LEU A 54 -3.71 -5.95 7.08
CA LEU A 54 -2.85 -5.14 6.21
C LEU A 54 -1.55 -5.89 5.85
N LEU A 55 -0.95 -6.64 6.78
CA LEU A 55 0.25 -7.45 6.48
C LEU A 55 -0.05 -8.61 5.54
N GLU A 56 -1.23 -9.24 5.66
CA GLU A 56 -1.71 -10.24 4.69
C GLU A 56 -1.85 -9.64 3.29
N ILE A 57 -2.44 -8.44 3.18
CA ILE A 57 -2.56 -7.71 1.93
C ILE A 57 -1.19 -7.34 1.37
N VAL A 58 -0.26 -6.85 2.21
CA VAL A 58 1.12 -6.51 1.83
C VAL A 58 1.82 -7.72 1.19
N GLN A 59 1.66 -8.90 1.77
CA GLN A 59 2.19 -10.13 1.20
C GLN A 59 1.57 -10.40 -0.18
N GLU A 60 0.25 -10.31 -0.31
CA GLU A 60 -0.42 -10.58 -1.59
C GLU A 60 0.03 -9.61 -2.70
N ILE A 61 0.16 -8.32 -2.40
CA ILE A 61 0.59 -7.33 -3.39
C ILE A 61 2.09 -7.43 -3.73
N HIS A 62 2.92 -7.93 -2.80
CA HIS A 62 4.33 -8.25 -3.08
C HIS A 62 4.45 -9.39 -4.10
N GLU A 63 3.51 -10.34 -4.09
CA GLU A 63 3.50 -11.50 -4.99
C GLU A 63 3.03 -11.19 -6.41
N VAL A 64 2.28 -10.09 -6.62
CA VAL A 64 1.72 -9.71 -7.93
C VAL A 64 2.75 -9.71 -9.07
N PRO A 65 3.94 -9.12 -8.93
CA PRO A 65 4.90 -9.12 -10.04
C PRO A 65 5.50 -10.51 -10.31
N PHE A 66 5.57 -11.41 -9.32
CA PHE A 66 6.02 -12.80 -9.53
C PHE A 66 5.00 -13.59 -10.35
N GLN A 67 3.69 -13.33 -10.18
CA GLN A 67 2.63 -13.92 -11.01
C GLN A 67 2.75 -13.52 -12.49
N LYS A 68 3.47 -12.44 -12.78
CA LYS A 68 3.79 -11.96 -14.14
C LYS A 68 5.15 -12.47 -14.65
N GLY A 69 5.81 -13.38 -13.92
CA GLY A 69 7.05 -14.04 -14.33
C GLY A 69 8.34 -13.33 -13.89
N LEU A 70 8.26 -12.24 -13.13
CA LEU A 70 9.46 -11.59 -12.60
C LEU A 70 10.11 -12.44 -11.52
N GLN A 71 11.42 -12.33 -11.40
CA GLN A 71 12.23 -13.12 -10.47
C GLN A 71 12.72 -12.31 -9.27
N ARG A 72 12.50 -10.99 -9.26
CA ARG A 72 12.93 -10.10 -8.19
C ARG A 72 11.97 -8.94 -8.02
N VAL A 73 11.56 -8.72 -6.78
CA VAL A 73 10.73 -7.58 -6.35
C VAL A 73 11.38 -6.96 -5.12
N CYS A 74 11.49 -5.64 -5.10
CA CYS A 74 11.86 -4.88 -3.92
C CYS A 74 10.62 -4.15 -3.42
N THR A 75 10.29 -4.27 -2.14
CA THR A 75 9.14 -3.56 -1.56
C THR A 75 9.62 -2.67 -0.43
N ASN A 76 9.26 -1.38 -0.52
CA ASN A 76 9.43 -0.45 0.59
C ASN A 76 8.12 -0.35 1.34
N LEU A 77 8.19 -0.46 2.67
CA LEU A 77 7.06 -0.47 3.57
C LEU A 77 7.34 0.47 4.74
N ARG A 78 6.39 1.33 5.06
CA ARG A 78 6.38 2.10 6.32
C ARG A 78 5.06 1.89 7.03
N ILE A 79 5.13 1.50 8.29
CA ILE A 79 3.96 1.26 9.15
C ILE A 79 3.90 2.35 10.21
N ASP A 80 2.74 2.99 10.34
CA ASP A 80 2.39 3.86 11.46
C ASP A 80 1.22 3.18 12.22
N ASP A 81 1.55 2.47 13.31
CA ASP A 81 0.57 1.84 14.21
C ASP A 81 0.60 2.56 15.56
N ARG A 82 -0.46 3.29 15.87
CA ARG A 82 -0.62 4.00 17.14
C ARG A 82 -1.84 3.50 17.89
N ARG A 83 -1.66 3.28 19.20
CA ARG A 83 -2.65 2.61 20.08
C ARG A 83 -3.14 3.48 21.24
N ASP A 84 -2.59 4.68 21.39
CA ASP A 84 -2.97 5.67 22.40
C ASP A 84 -4.24 6.45 22.01
N LYS A 85 -4.61 6.47 20.73
CA LYS A 85 -5.81 7.13 20.20
C LYS A 85 -6.25 6.54 18.88
N GLU A 86 -7.49 6.79 18.50
CA GLU A 86 -7.95 6.51 17.14
C GLU A 86 -7.13 7.30 16.11
N HIS A 87 -6.71 6.60 15.06
CA HIS A 87 -5.83 7.13 14.03
C HIS A 87 -6.39 6.79 12.65
N SER A 88 -6.44 7.78 11.76
CA SER A 88 -6.78 7.62 10.34
C SER A 88 -5.93 8.56 9.49
N MET A 89 -5.82 8.25 8.20
CA MET A 89 -5.14 9.05 7.18
C MET A 89 -5.71 10.47 7.13
N GLU A 90 -7.04 10.61 7.14
CA GLU A 90 -7.70 11.92 7.05
C GLU A 90 -7.44 12.76 8.30
N ARG A 91 -7.55 12.17 9.50
CA ARG A 91 -7.24 12.87 10.76
C ARG A 91 -5.78 13.31 10.81
N LYS A 92 -4.87 12.50 10.28
CA LYS A 92 -3.44 12.83 10.21
C LYS A 92 -3.19 14.06 9.34
N LEU A 93 -3.83 14.13 8.16
CA LEU A 93 -3.76 15.29 7.27
C LEU A 93 -4.37 16.54 7.91
N GLN A 94 -5.59 16.42 8.46
CA GLN A 94 -6.27 17.53 9.14
C GLN A 94 -5.42 18.12 10.28
N SER A 95 -4.79 17.27 11.10
CA SER A 95 -3.95 17.73 12.21
C SER A 95 -2.75 18.56 11.75
N VAL A 96 -2.19 18.28 10.57
CA VAL A 96 -1.13 19.10 9.98
C VAL A 96 -1.71 20.39 9.43
N GLN A 97 -2.83 20.31 8.71
CA GLN A 97 -3.46 21.46 8.08
C GLN A 97 -3.94 22.52 9.08
N THR A 98 -4.36 22.14 10.28
CA THR A 98 -4.69 23.10 11.36
C THR A 98 -3.49 23.86 11.92
N LYS A 99 -2.26 23.45 11.57
CA LYS A 99 -1.01 24.04 12.03
C LYS A 99 -0.24 24.77 10.92
N LEU A 100 -0.77 24.76 9.70
CA LEU A 100 -0.31 25.57 8.58
C LEU A 100 -1.00 26.93 8.63
#